data_AF-A0A3L7YSI9-F1
#
_entry.id   AF-A0A3L7YSI9-F1
#
_cell.length_a   1.000
_cell.length_b   1.000
_cell.length_c   1.000
_cell.angle_alpha   90.00
_cell.angle_beta   90.00
_cell.angle_gamma   90.00
#
_symmetry.space_group_name_H-M   'P 1'
#
loop_
_entity.id
_entity.type
_entity.pdbx_description
1 polymer ?
#
loop_
_entity_poly.entity_id
_entity_poly.type
_entity_poly.pdbx_seq_one_letter_code
_entity_poly.pdbx_strand_id
1 'polypeptide(L)'
;EVDGIATSGRNTRLRIILHEGRNRQIRRMCEAVGLSVVSLVRVRVGGVRLSSLPVGQWRTLTSNEVESVSTTPAPRRGKATTSRRRPPSATWSIAAPQNRRPAWGERRPS
;
A
#
# COMPACT_ATOMS: atom_id res chain seq x y z
N GLU A 1 7.75 -17.00 0.66
CA GLU A 1 8.43 -18.04 -0.15
C GLU A 1 8.49 -17.63 -1.61
N VAL A 2 9.38 -18.24 -2.40
CA VAL A 2 9.50 -18.02 -3.85
C VAL A 2 8.92 -19.25 -4.55
N ASP A 3 7.87 -19.05 -5.33
CA ASP A 3 7.08 -20.11 -5.98
C ASP A 3 7.53 -20.39 -7.42
N GLY A 4 8.26 -19.46 -8.05
CA GLY A 4 8.74 -19.67 -9.41
C GLY A 4 9.71 -18.60 -9.88
N ILE A 5 10.64 -19.02 -10.74
CA ILE A 5 11.66 -18.18 -11.36
C ILE A 5 11.60 -18.44 -12.87
N ALA A 6 11.47 -17.38 -13.66
CA ALA A 6 11.54 -17.44 -15.11
C ALA A 6 12.53 -16.39 -15.62
N THR A 7 13.61 -16.83 -16.25
CA THR A 7 14.64 -15.95 -16.80
C THR A 7 14.44 -15.82 -18.31
N SER A 8 14.41 -14.59 -18.82
CA SER A 8 14.30 -14.30 -20.24
C SER A 8 15.29 -13.18 -20.59
N GLY A 9 16.36 -13.55 -21.30
CA GLY A 9 17.44 -12.63 -21.64
C GLY A 9 18.05 -11.98 -20.39
N ARG A 10 18.02 -10.64 -20.32
CA ARG A 10 18.54 -9.85 -19.19
C ARG A 10 17.56 -9.66 -18.03
N ASN A 11 16.35 -10.22 -18.13
CA ASN A 11 15.28 -9.98 -17.17
C ASN A 11 14.88 -11.28 -16.47
N THR A 12 14.72 -11.21 -15.15
CA THR A 12 14.26 -12.34 -14.32
C THR A 12 12.89 -12.01 -13.72
N ARG A 13 11.92 -12.88 -13.93
CA ARG A 13 10.60 -12.81 -13.31
C ARG A 13 10.58 -13.72 -12.09
N LEU A 14 10.20 -13.16 -10.94
CA LEU A 14 10.10 -13.87 -9.67
C LEU A 14 8.64 -13.87 -9.22
N ARG A 15 8.12 -15.04 -8.84
CA ARG A 15 6.84 -15.17 -8.16
C ARG A 15 7.10 -15.39 -6.67
N ILE A 16 6.61 -14.47 -5.85
CA ILE A 16 6.82 -14.47 -4.41
C ILE A 16 5.46 -14.52 -3.72
N ILE A 17 5.31 -15.44 -2.78
CA ILE A 17 4.16 -15.53 -1.88
C ILE A 17 4.58 -14.96 -0.54
N LEU A 18 3.83 -13.96 -0.07
CA LEU A 18 4.03 -13.33 1.23
C LEU A 18 2.79 -13.56 2.09
N HIS A 19 3.02 -13.98 3.34
CA HIS A 19 1.97 -14.11 4.36
C HIS A 19 1.86 -12.84 5.21
N GLU A 20 2.91 -12.03 5.27
CA GLU A 20 2.92 -10.71 5.91
C GLU A 20 3.06 -9.59 4.87
N GLY A 21 2.60 -8.39 5.22
CA GLY A 21 2.68 -7.20 4.37
C GLY A 21 3.46 -6.08 5.03
N ARG A 22 4.79 -6.13 5.07
CA ARG A 22 5.61 -4.99 5.53
C ARG A 22 5.80 -3.98 4.39
N ASN A 23 5.83 -2.69 4.74
CA ASN A 23 5.98 -1.62 3.76
C ASN A 23 7.27 -1.82 2.93
N ARG A 24 7.16 -1.85 1.58
CA ARG A 24 8.27 -2.07 0.63
C ARG A 24 9.11 -3.35 0.86
N GLN A 25 8.58 -4.38 1.49
CA GLN A 25 9.34 -5.61 1.82
C GLN A 25 10.03 -6.24 0.61
N ILE A 26 9.30 -6.47 -0.49
CA ILE A 26 9.85 -7.09 -1.70
C ILE A 26 11.00 -6.24 -2.29
N ARG A 27 10.83 -4.93 -2.35
CA ARG A 27 11.85 -4.02 -2.89
C ARG A 27 13.14 -4.09 -2.05
N ARG A 28 13.01 -4.05 -0.72
CA ARG A 28 14.14 -4.19 0.20
C ARG A 28 14.82 -5.56 0.10
N MET A 29 14.05 -6.63 -0.07
CA MET A 29 14.60 -7.97 -0.28
C MET A 29 15.41 -8.05 -1.57
N CYS A 30 14.93 -7.47 -2.67
CA CYS A 30 15.66 -7.44 -3.94
C CYS A 30 16.91 -6.55 -3.85
N GLU A 31 16.81 -5.36 -3.26
CA GLU A 31 17.94 -4.44 -3.06
C GLU A 31 19.06 -5.10 -2.22
N ALA A 32 18.71 -5.84 -1.17
CA ALA A 32 19.67 -6.56 -0.34
C ALA A 32 20.47 -7.64 -1.10
N VAL A 33 19.92 -8.17 -2.20
CA VAL A 33 20.57 -9.16 -3.07
C VAL A 33 21.21 -8.50 -4.31
N GLY A 34 21.18 -7.16 -4.41
CA GLY A 34 21.71 -6.42 -5.55
C GLY A 34 20.82 -6.45 -6.80
N LEU A 35 19.55 -6.82 -6.66
CA LEU A 35 18.60 -6.87 -7.77
C LEU A 35 17.77 -5.58 -7.84
N SER A 36 17.67 -5.00 -9.05
CA SER A 36 16.82 -3.84 -9.32
C SER A 36 15.42 -4.26 -9.78
N VAL A 37 14.38 -3.79 -9.08
CA VAL A 37 12.98 -4.12 -9.40
C VAL A 37 12.43 -3.17 -10.46
N VAL A 38 12.29 -3.67 -11.70
CA VAL A 38 11.72 -2.92 -12.83
C VAL A 38 10.19 -2.86 -12.78
N SER A 39 9.54 -3.99 -12.48
CA SER A 39 8.09 -4.09 -12.40
C SER A 39 7.68 -4.98 -11.22
N LEU A 40 6.63 -4.58 -10.52
CA LEU A 40 6.06 -5.33 -9.40
C LEU A 40 4.54 -5.28 -9.52
N VAL A 41 3.93 -6.45 -9.73
CA VAL A 41 2.48 -6.58 -9.89
C VAL A 41 1.96 -7.60 -8.89
N ARG A 42 0.89 -7.25 -8.18
CA ARG A 42 0.20 -8.16 -7.26
C ARG A 42 -0.86 -8.95 -8.02
N VAL A 43 -0.57 -10.22 -8.29
CA VAL A 43 -1.43 -11.09 -9.11
C VAL A 43 -2.58 -11.76 -8.33
N ARG A 44 -2.44 -11.90 -7.01
CA ARG A 44 -3.39 -12.60 -6.14
C ARG A 44 -3.37 -12.04 -4.71
N VAL A 45 -4.53 -12.03 -4.06
CA VAL A 45 -4.69 -11.76 -2.62
C VAL A 45 -5.64 -12.80 -2.04
N GLY A 46 -5.15 -13.66 -1.14
CA GLY A 46 -5.96 -14.74 -0.57
C GLY A 46 -6.56 -15.63 -1.66
N GLY A 47 -7.89 -15.79 -1.69
CA GLY A 47 -8.59 -16.52 -2.76
C GLY A 47 -8.82 -15.72 -4.05
N VAL A 48 -8.62 -14.39 -4.04
CA VAL A 48 -8.96 -13.51 -5.17
C VAL A 48 -7.79 -13.36 -6.13
N ARG A 49 -8.03 -13.59 -7.43
CA ARG A 49 -7.04 -13.45 -8.51
C ARG A 49 -7.36 -12.24 -9.38
N LEU A 50 -6.31 -11.61 -9.93
CA LEU A 50 -6.43 -10.46 -10.84
C LEU A 50 -7.08 -10.82 -12.20
N SER A 51 -7.06 -12.12 -12.56
CA SER A 51 -7.64 -12.71 -13.77
C SER A 51 -7.54 -11.80 -15.01
N SER A 52 -8.67 -11.41 -15.59
CA SER A 52 -8.76 -10.64 -16.85
C SER A 52 -9.15 -9.19 -16.62
N LEU A 53 -8.93 -8.63 -15.42
CA LEU A 53 -9.35 -7.26 -15.11
C LEU A 53 -8.39 -6.25 -15.77
N PRO A 54 -8.89 -5.32 -16.60
CA PRO A 54 -8.06 -4.27 -17.17
C PRO A 54 -7.48 -3.35 -16.09
N VAL A 55 -6.33 -2.74 -16.38
CA VAL A 55 -5.69 -1.77 -15.48
C VAL A 55 -6.64 -0.59 -15.24
N GLY A 56 -6.81 -0.21 -13.98
CA GLY A 56 -7.67 0.92 -13.58
C GLY A 56 -9.16 0.60 -13.46
N GLN A 57 -9.58 -0.61 -13.82
CA GLN A 57 -10.96 -1.06 -13.65
C GLN A 57 -11.14 -1.79 -12.33
N TRP A 58 -12.39 -1.87 -11.87
CA TRP A 58 -12.80 -2.65 -10.70
C TRP A 58 -13.97 -3.56 -11.08
N ARG A 59 -14.13 -4.65 -10.34
CA ARG A 59 -15.27 -5.57 -10.49
C ARG A 59 -15.78 -6.00 -9.12
N THR A 60 -17.04 -6.38 -9.06
CA THR A 60 -17.60 -7.03 -7.87
C THR A 60 -17.01 -8.44 -7.72
N LEU A 61 -16.74 -8.81 -6.47
CA LEU A 61 -16.28 -10.16 -6.13
C LEU A 61 -17.42 -11.16 -6.29
N THR A 62 -17.11 -12.38 -6.75
CA THR A 62 -18.10 -13.46 -6.77
C THR A 62 -18.34 -13.99 -5.36
N SER A 63 -19.47 -14.66 -5.12
CA SER A 63 -19.80 -15.23 -3.79
C SER A 63 -18.69 -16.13 -3.25
N ASN A 64 -18.06 -16.94 -4.11
CA ASN A 64 -16.94 -17.81 -3.75
C ASN A 64 -15.69 -17.01 -3.35
N GLU A 65 -15.41 -15.90 -4.04
CA GLU A 65 -14.30 -15.01 -3.71
C GLU A 65 -14.54 -14.30 -2.38
N VAL A 66 -15.77 -13.86 -2.12
CA VAL A 66 -16.17 -13.24 -0.83
C VAL A 66 -15.97 -14.22 0.32
N GLU A 67 -16.45 -15.46 0.17
CA GLU A 67 -16.30 -16.49 1.19
C GLU A 67 -14.82 -16.77 1.50
N SER A 68 -13.99 -16.85 0.46
CA SER A 68 -12.54 -17.05 0.62
C SER A 68 -11.85 -15.93 1.40
N VAL A 69 -12.38 -14.70 1.35
CA VAL A 69 -11.85 -13.56 2.10
C VAL A 69 -12.40 -13.56 3.52
N SER A 70 -13.69 -13.87 3.73
CA SER A 70 -14.32 -13.87 5.05
C SER A 70 -13.83 -14.99 5.96
N THR A 71 -13.45 -16.15 5.41
CA THR A 71 -12.92 -17.27 6.19
C THR A 71 -11.51 -16.99 6.71
N THR A 72 -10.82 -15.96 6.19
CA THR A 72 -9.52 -15.56 6.73
C THR A 72 -9.70 -15.01 8.14
N PRO A 73 -9.13 -15.64 9.18
CA PRO A 73 -9.28 -15.17 10.54
C PRO A 73 -8.75 -13.74 10.65
N ALA A 74 -9.56 -12.86 11.26
CA ALA A 74 -9.25 -11.45 11.39
C ALA A 74 -7.82 -11.26 11.93
N PRO A 75 -7.04 -10.30 11.38
CA PRO A 75 -5.70 -10.04 11.88
C PRO A 75 -5.81 -9.76 13.37
N ARG A 76 -5.09 -10.53 14.19
CA ARG A 76 -5.00 -10.30 15.63
C ARG A 76 -4.48 -8.88 15.80
N ARG A 77 -5.38 -7.95 16.14
CA ARG A 77 -5.03 -6.57 16.42
C ARG A 77 -4.02 -6.63 17.56
N GLY A 78 -2.74 -6.45 17.24
CA GLY A 78 -1.68 -6.39 18.24
C GLY A 78 -2.13 -5.36 19.27
N LYS A 79 -2.06 -5.72 20.57
CA LYS A 79 -2.35 -4.77 21.64
C LYS A 79 -1.54 -3.51 21.35
N ALA A 80 -2.22 -2.37 21.24
CA ALA A 80 -1.56 -1.09 21.07
C ALA A 80 -0.49 -0.99 22.16
N THR A 81 0.78 -0.97 21.76
CA THR A 81 1.87 -0.76 22.71
C THR A 81 1.69 0.64 23.25
N THR A 82 1.27 0.74 24.51
CA THR A 82 1.32 1.94 25.32
C THR A 82 2.73 2.50 25.24
N SER A 83 2.95 3.50 24.39
CA SER A 83 4.04 4.46 24.56
C SER A 83 3.84 5.66 23.64
N ARG A 84 2.94 6.54 24.07
CA ARG A 84 3.17 7.98 23.96
C ARG A 84 2.64 8.57 25.26
N ARG A 85 3.51 8.60 26.28
CA ARG A 85 3.40 9.59 27.34
C ARG A 85 3.28 10.96 26.65
N ARG A 86 2.10 11.55 26.70
CA ARG A 86 1.87 12.95 26.34
C ARG A 86 2.61 13.76 27.40
N PRO A 87 3.62 14.59 27.09
CA PRO A 87 4.10 15.55 28.08
C PRO A 87 2.90 16.45 28.44
N PRO A 88 2.57 16.63 29.73
CA PRO A 88 1.64 17.69 30.11
C PRO A 88 2.30 19.04 29.77
N SER A 89 1.50 19.92 29.18
CA SER A 89 1.83 21.30 28.77
C SER A 89 2.96 21.49 27.76
N ALA A 90 2.68 21.23 26.48
CA ALA A 90 3.20 22.10 25.42
C ALA A 90 2.05 23.03 25.03
N THR A 91 2.03 24.22 25.62
CA THR A 91 1.11 25.30 25.24
C THR A 91 1.40 25.64 23.79
N TRP A 92 0.48 25.32 22.87
CA TRP A 92 0.50 25.88 21.53
C TRP A 92 0.17 27.37 21.65
N SER A 93 1.18 28.19 21.91
CA SER A 93 1.09 29.61 21.62
C SER A 93 1.08 29.78 20.11
N ILE A 94 -0.12 29.75 19.53
CA ILE A 94 -0.34 30.22 18.17
C ILE A 94 -0.10 31.73 18.21
N ALA A 95 1.13 32.15 17.94
CA ALA A 95 1.36 33.50 17.44
C ALA A 95 0.71 33.55 16.05
N ALA A 96 -0.45 34.20 15.97
CA ALA A 96 -1.14 34.45 14.71
C ALA A 96 -0.22 35.21 13.74
N PRO A 97 0.08 34.69 12.54
CA PRO A 97 0.63 35.53 11.50
C PRO A 97 -0.47 36.46 11.03
N GLN A 98 -0.25 37.75 11.27
CA GLN A 98 -1.11 38.83 10.81
C GLN A 98 -1.19 38.80 9.28
N ASN A 99 -2.41 38.66 8.77
CA ASN A 99 -2.87 39.22 7.50
C ASN A 99 -1.99 38.99 6.26
N ARG A 100 -2.31 37.94 5.48
CA ARG A 100 -2.33 38.04 4.00
C ARG A 100 -3.49 37.23 3.45
N ARG A 101 -4.58 37.93 3.09
CA ARG A 101 -5.65 37.39 2.27
C ARG A 101 -5.07 37.03 0.89
N PRO A 102 -5.12 35.79 0.37
CA PRO A 102 -4.97 35.58 -1.04
C PRO A 102 -6.32 35.90 -1.70
N ALA A 103 -6.35 36.94 -2.53
CA ALA A 103 -7.52 37.31 -3.32
C ALA A 103 -7.78 36.23 -4.38
N TRP A 104 -8.61 35.24 -4.06
CA TRP A 104 -9.22 34.38 -5.07
C TRP A 104 -10.63 34.90 -5.34
N GLY A 105 -10.82 35.57 -6.48
CA GLY A 105 -12.14 35.85 -7.02
C GLY A 105 -12.33 37.22 -7.66
N GLU A 106 -11.65 37.49 -8.78
CA GLU A 106 -12.22 38.37 -9.79
C GLU A 106 -12.20 37.65 -11.15
N ARG A 107 -13.42 37.43 -11.66
CA ARG A 107 -13.72 36.89 -12.98
C ARG A 107 -13.54 37.99 -14.03
N ARG A 108 -12.85 37.68 -15.14
CA ARG A 108 -13.07 38.31 -16.47
C ARG A 108 -14.49 37.95 -16.98
N PRO A 109 -15.18 38.70 -17.88
CA PRO A 109 -14.71 39.28 -19.16
C PRO A 109 -15.31 40.69 -19.47
N SER A 110 -15.06 41.41 -20.58
CA SER A 110 -14.63 41.11 -21.97
C SER A 110 -13.67 42.19 -22.48
#